data_AF-A0A164ZNW7-F1
#
_entry.id   AF-A0A164ZNW7-F1
#
_cell.length_a   1.000
_cell.length_b   1.000
_cell.length_c   1.000
_cell.angle_alpha   90.00
_cell.angle_beta   90.00
_cell.angle_gamma   90.00
#
_symmetry.space_group_name_H-M   'P 1'
#
loop_
_entity.id
_entity.type
_entity.pdbx_description
1 polymer ?
#
loop_
_entity_poly.entity_id
_entity_poly.type
_entity_poly.pdbx_seq_one_letter_code
_entity_poly.pdbx_strand_id
1 'polypeptide(L)'
;MGLLNNPPELGAWRQRLFALDEPVIIPYHQFEVYWPYVDNVWVRNKARGVKGTPLTNVYYSCRLCRKDNAGKMNDEEINGSDGRAHGETGEPQPPQSAREEERERPEPPGPQAEPGQEAEVHHQQGIQLPQPTAAEPHSEPSDERPAGAPSEGNEQYQASLETDQSTPRKRTRVRAKREGGTCQARLKMVYDARTGAYTITRYSEPHTHDLRRSDQVKRPSALMNIMAAEGAKNYEPAEIMRVMLKRDPDGRAKLDEAGGAFLTRTDVKNAGYKARRMMSGPDSAGSQARQEEGPPDHPIDTSIA
;
A
#
# COMPACT_ATOMS: atom_id res chain seq x y z
N MET A 1 23.46 -10.69 0.09
CA MET A 1 22.72 -9.81 -0.83
C MET A 1 21.46 -9.35 -0.14
N GLY A 2 21.15 -8.06 -0.23
CA GLY A 2 19.91 -7.49 0.30
C GLY A 2 18.69 -7.95 -0.52
N LEU A 3 17.52 -7.93 0.11
CA LEU A 3 16.26 -8.33 -0.54
C LEU A 3 15.56 -7.14 -1.23
N LEU A 4 15.91 -5.91 -0.85
CA LEU A 4 15.33 -4.68 -1.37
C LEU A 4 16.24 -4.11 -2.47
N ASN A 5 15.78 -4.20 -3.71
CA ASN A 5 16.43 -3.60 -4.88
C ASN A 5 15.58 -2.41 -5.33
N ASN A 6 15.72 -1.30 -4.62
CA ASN A 6 15.00 -0.06 -4.95
C ASN A 6 15.50 0.47 -6.30
N PRO A 7 14.59 0.93 -7.19
CA PRO A 7 15.02 1.64 -8.39
C PRO A 7 15.71 2.97 -8.02
N PRO A 8 16.50 3.57 -8.93
CA PRO A 8 17.16 4.84 -8.68
C PRO A 8 16.17 5.95 -8.31
N GLU A 9 16.58 6.85 -7.42
CA GLU A 9 15.79 8.03 -7.03
C GLU A 9 14.36 7.68 -6.54
N LEU A 10 14.16 6.50 -5.93
CA LEU A 10 12.84 6.01 -5.56
C LEU A 10 12.11 7.00 -4.65
N GLY A 11 12.80 7.57 -3.64
CA GLY A 11 12.21 8.56 -2.75
C GLY A 11 11.66 9.78 -3.50
N ALA A 12 12.43 10.31 -4.46
CA ALA A 12 12.03 11.46 -5.28
C ALA A 12 10.84 11.11 -6.18
N TRP A 13 10.85 9.93 -6.82
CA TRP A 13 9.73 9.47 -7.65
C TRP A 13 8.45 9.29 -6.85
N ARG A 14 8.53 8.70 -5.66
CA ARG A 14 7.37 8.54 -4.78
C ARG A 14 6.79 9.89 -4.38
N GLN A 15 7.64 10.85 -4.00
CA GLN A 15 7.20 12.20 -3.64
C GLN A 15 6.58 12.93 -4.84
N ARG A 16 7.18 12.81 -6.03
CA ARG A 16 6.67 13.42 -7.27
C ARG A 16 5.31 12.87 -7.68
N LEU A 17 5.12 11.55 -7.63
CA LEU A 17 3.86 10.88 -7.95
C LEU A 17 2.78 11.03 -6.85
N PHE A 18 3.19 11.44 -5.65
CA PHE A 18 2.31 11.80 -4.55
C PHE A 18 1.81 13.25 -4.69
N ALA A 19 2.71 14.21 -4.80
CA ALA A 19 2.36 15.63 -4.84
C ALA A 19 1.67 16.02 -6.16
N LEU A 20 2.24 15.58 -7.29
CA LEU A 20 1.77 15.91 -8.64
C LEU A 20 1.48 17.41 -8.81
N ASP A 21 2.42 18.25 -8.35
CA ASP A 21 2.34 19.70 -8.52
C ASP A 21 2.43 20.11 -9.99
N GLU A 22 3.16 19.32 -10.78
CA GLU A 22 3.24 19.43 -12.23
C GLU A 22 2.81 18.11 -12.90
N PRO A 23 2.26 18.16 -14.13
CA PRO A 23 2.01 16.98 -14.92
C PRO A 23 3.27 16.14 -15.13
N VAL A 24 3.16 14.84 -14.91
CA VAL A 24 4.27 13.89 -15.11
C VAL A 24 3.99 13.06 -16.37
N ILE A 25 4.90 13.14 -17.33
CA ILE A 25 4.92 12.23 -18.49
C ILE A 25 5.96 11.15 -18.19
N ILE A 26 5.52 9.89 -18.14
CA ILE A 26 6.36 8.76 -17.76
C ILE A 26 6.18 7.61 -18.77
N PRO A 27 7.27 7.07 -19.36
CA PRO A 27 7.19 5.90 -20.22
C PRO A 27 6.61 4.68 -19.49
N TYR A 28 5.97 3.77 -20.23
CA TYR A 28 5.35 2.56 -19.67
C TYR A 28 6.29 1.75 -18.76
N HIS A 29 7.54 1.53 -19.19
CA HIS A 29 8.51 0.76 -18.40
C HIS A 29 8.85 1.43 -17.05
N GLN A 30 9.00 2.76 -17.02
CA GLN A 30 9.24 3.46 -15.75
C GLN A 30 7.99 3.46 -14.87
N PHE A 31 6.81 3.54 -15.47
CA PHE A 31 5.55 3.43 -14.75
C PHE A 31 5.44 2.08 -14.02
N GLU A 32 5.76 0.96 -14.68
CA GLU A 32 5.77 -0.36 -14.06
C GLU A 32 6.76 -0.47 -12.90
N VAL A 33 7.87 0.26 -12.96
CA VAL A 33 8.90 0.28 -11.92
C VAL A 33 8.45 1.12 -10.70
N TYR A 34 8.01 2.36 -10.91
CA TYR A 34 7.79 3.31 -9.80
C TYR A 34 6.37 3.28 -9.25
N TRP A 35 5.34 3.06 -10.07
CA TRP A 35 3.95 3.09 -9.63
C TRP A 35 3.63 2.11 -8.49
N PRO A 36 4.14 0.86 -8.47
CA PRO A 36 3.90 -0.07 -7.36
C PRO A 36 4.38 0.41 -5.99
N TYR A 37 5.25 1.43 -5.93
CA TYR A 37 5.72 2.03 -4.67
C TYR A 37 4.85 3.18 -4.15
N VAL A 38 3.86 3.63 -4.93
CA VAL A 38 2.94 4.74 -4.56
C VAL A 38 1.46 4.39 -4.77
N ASP A 39 1.15 3.23 -5.34
CA ASP A 39 -0.22 2.76 -5.61
C ASP A 39 -1.10 2.61 -4.36
N ASN A 40 -0.49 2.57 -3.17
CA ASN A 40 -1.18 2.55 -1.90
C ASN A 40 -1.94 3.86 -1.63
N VAL A 41 -1.43 4.98 -2.13
CA VAL A 41 -2.02 6.31 -2.02
C VAL A 41 -3.30 6.39 -2.87
N TRP A 42 -3.31 5.76 -4.04
CA TRP A 42 -4.32 5.99 -5.06
C TRP A 42 -5.35 4.85 -5.15
N VAL A 43 -6.60 5.21 -5.41
CA VAL A 43 -7.71 4.28 -5.66
C VAL A 43 -8.19 4.48 -7.08
N ARG A 44 -8.03 3.43 -7.90
CA ARG A 44 -8.48 3.44 -9.30
C ARG A 44 -10.01 3.52 -9.37
N ASN A 45 -10.50 4.50 -10.12
CA ASN A 45 -11.90 4.62 -10.52
C ASN A 45 -12.09 4.00 -11.92
N LYS A 46 -13.33 3.98 -12.42
CA LYS A 46 -13.65 3.36 -13.72
C LYS A 46 -12.87 4.04 -14.86
N ALA A 47 -12.20 3.23 -15.67
CA ALA A 47 -11.54 3.69 -16.89
C ALA A 47 -12.58 4.09 -17.94
N ARG A 48 -12.28 5.12 -18.73
CA ARG A 48 -13.09 5.60 -19.85
C ARG A 48 -12.19 5.72 -21.07
N GLY A 49 -12.45 4.90 -22.09
CA GLY A 49 -11.81 5.06 -23.39
C GLY A 49 -12.35 6.30 -24.10
N VAL A 50 -11.50 7.01 -24.83
CA VAL A 50 -11.91 8.17 -25.63
C VAL A 50 -12.17 7.69 -27.06
N LYS A 51 -13.43 7.79 -27.51
CA LYS A 51 -13.85 7.30 -28.83
C LYS A 51 -12.99 7.92 -29.94
N GLY A 52 -12.52 7.08 -30.87
CA GLY A 52 -11.76 7.54 -32.04
C GLY A 52 -10.33 7.98 -31.74
N THR A 53 -9.83 7.80 -30.53
CA THR A 53 -8.45 8.16 -30.15
C THR A 53 -7.70 6.94 -29.58
N PRO A 54 -6.36 6.92 -29.64
CA PRO A 54 -5.54 5.92 -28.97
C PRO A 54 -5.45 6.12 -27.44
N LEU A 55 -6.20 7.07 -26.88
CA LEU A 55 -6.06 7.52 -25.50
C LEU A 55 -7.01 6.77 -24.57
N THR A 56 -6.47 6.30 -23.45
CA THR A 56 -7.25 5.69 -22.38
C THR A 56 -7.15 6.53 -21.10
N ASN A 57 -8.28 7.04 -20.62
CA ASN A 57 -8.34 7.83 -19.39
C ASN A 57 -8.70 6.93 -18.20
N VAL A 58 -7.94 7.04 -17.12
CA VAL A 58 -8.22 6.40 -15.84
C VAL A 58 -8.16 7.44 -14.74
N TYR A 59 -9.25 7.57 -13.99
CA TYR A 59 -9.31 8.50 -12.86
C TYR A 59 -8.91 7.78 -11.58
N TYR A 60 -8.26 8.49 -10.68
CA TYR A 60 -7.94 7.99 -9.35
C TYR A 60 -8.34 9.02 -8.29
N SER A 61 -8.69 8.54 -7.11
CA SER A 61 -8.86 9.36 -5.91
C SER A 61 -7.89 8.90 -4.82
N CYS A 62 -7.47 9.81 -3.95
CA CYS A 62 -6.71 9.45 -2.77
C CYS A 62 -7.47 8.40 -1.95
N ARG A 63 -6.76 7.43 -1.39
CA ARG A 63 -7.31 6.38 -0.53
C ARG A 63 -7.96 6.92 0.74
N LEU A 64 -7.56 8.11 1.18
CA LEU A 64 -8.15 8.81 2.32
C LEU A 64 -9.33 9.71 1.91
N CYS A 65 -9.81 9.64 0.66
CA CYS A 65 -10.98 10.36 0.20
C CYS A 65 -12.29 9.71 0.65
N ARG A 66 -13.28 10.54 1.05
CA ARG A 66 -14.66 10.12 1.37
C ARG A 66 -15.53 10.29 0.13
N LYS A 67 -16.35 9.27 -0.17
CA LYS A 67 -17.33 9.35 -1.27
C LYS A 67 -18.45 10.36 -0.99
N ASP A 68 -18.68 10.64 0.28
CA ASP A 68 -19.73 11.51 0.83
C ASP A 68 -19.43 13.01 0.67
N ASN A 69 -18.16 13.41 0.52
CA ASN A 69 -17.74 14.79 0.23
C ASN A 69 -17.32 14.99 -1.23
N ALA A 70 -17.59 14.01 -2.10
CA ALA A 70 -17.61 14.27 -3.52
C ALA A 70 -18.81 15.21 -3.77
N GLY A 71 -18.57 16.51 -3.60
CA GLY A 71 -19.42 17.53 -4.21
C GLY A 71 -19.72 17.03 -5.61
N LYS A 72 -21.00 17.03 -5.97
CA LYS A 72 -21.49 16.58 -7.27
C LYS A 72 -20.79 17.43 -8.33
N MET A 73 -19.60 17.01 -8.75
CA MET A 73 -18.98 17.47 -9.97
C MET A 73 -19.91 16.90 -11.03
N ASN A 74 -20.69 17.78 -11.64
CA ASN A 74 -21.57 17.42 -12.74
C ASN A 74 -20.69 16.72 -13.79
N ASP A 75 -21.17 15.61 -14.38
CA ASP A 75 -20.46 14.91 -15.44
C ASP A 75 -20.07 15.85 -16.60
N GLU A 76 -20.69 17.04 -16.73
CA GLU A 76 -20.37 18.08 -17.71
C GLU A 76 -19.02 18.79 -17.52
N GLU A 77 -18.58 19.15 -16.31
CA GLU A 77 -17.26 19.80 -16.11
C GLU A 77 -16.10 18.82 -16.32
N ILE A 78 -16.37 17.52 -16.21
CA ILE A 78 -15.41 16.45 -16.52
C ILE A 78 -15.29 16.23 -18.04
N ASN A 79 -16.27 16.70 -18.82
CA ASN A 79 -16.37 16.46 -20.28
C ASN A 79 -16.26 17.74 -21.13
N GLY A 80 -16.05 18.92 -20.53
CA GLY A 80 -16.12 20.21 -21.22
C GLY A 80 -14.78 20.90 -21.45
N SER A 81 -13.89 20.35 -22.30
CA SER A 81 -12.82 21.15 -22.92
C SER A 81 -12.34 20.63 -24.28
N ASP A 82 -13.18 19.93 -25.05
CA ASP A 82 -12.96 19.73 -26.48
C ASP A 82 -13.89 20.67 -27.24
N GLY A 83 -13.50 21.96 -27.23
CA GLY A 83 -14.12 23.02 -28.00
C GLY A 83 -13.91 22.79 -29.48
N ARG A 84 -14.99 22.38 -30.13
CA ARG A 84 -15.21 22.34 -31.58
C ARG A 84 -14.73 23.62 -32.26
N ALA A 85 -13.83 23.45 -33.23
CA ALA A 85 -13.51 24.45 -34.23
C ALA A 85 -14.77 24.89 -34.97
N HIS A 86 -15.09 26.18 -34.89
CA HIS A 86 -15.81 26.90 -35.92
C HIS A 86 -14.85 27.91 -36.52
N GLY A 87 -14.78 27.89 -37.85
CA GLY A 87 -13.83 28.64 -38.64
C GLY A 87 -14.05 30.16 -38.62
N GLU A 88 -12.97 30.81 -39.02
CA GLU A 88 -12.91 32.06 -39.77
C GLU A 88 -13.40 33.32 -39.06
N THR A 89 -12.45 34.15 -38.60
CA THR A 89 -12.17 35.46 -39.21
C THR A 89 -11.03 36.18 -38.48
N GLY A 90 -10.09 36.73 -39.26
CA GLY A 90 -9.25 37.86 -38.84
C GLY A 90 -7.97 37.52 -38.09
N GLU A 91 -6.91 37.22 -38.83
CA GLU A 91 -5.52 37.33 -38.39
C GLU A 91 -5.17 38.81 -38.20
N PRO A 92 -4.86 39.31 -36.99
CA PRO A 92 -4.28 40.63 -36.84
C PRO A 92 -2.76 40.51 -37.03
N GLN A 93 -2.26 41.12 -38.11
CA GLN A 93 -0.83 41.29 -38.33
C GLN A 93 -0.17 42.01 -37.14
N PRO A 94 1.02 41.57 -36.69
CA PRO A 94 1.78 42.32 -35.69
C PRO A 94 2.32 43.62 -36.30
N PRO A 95 2.31 44.74 -35.54
CA PRO A 95 2.84 46.02 -36.01
C PRO A 95 4.34 45.91 -36.30
N GLN A 96 4.75 46.50 -37.42
CA GLN A 96 6.10 46.40 -38.01
C GLN A 96 7.22 47.16 -37.26
N SER A 97 7.01 47.59 -36.02
CA SER A 97 7.98 48.39 -35.25
C SER A 97 8.82 47.61 -34.24
N ALA A 98 8.69 46.27 -34.18
CA ALA A 98 9.48 45.43 -33.27
C ALA A 98 10.58 44.61 -33.98
N ARG A 99 10.92 44.95 -35.25
CA ARG A 99 11.90 44.19 -36.06
C ARG A 99 13.28 44.84 -36.19
N GLU A 100 13.54 45.95 -35.50
CA GLU A 100 14.85 46.62 -35.53
C GLU A 100 15.60 46.65 -34.19
N GLU A 101 15.04 46.11 -33.10
CA GLU A 101 15.69 46.16 -31.76
C GLU A 101 16.24 44.81 -31.27
N GLU A 102 16.40 43.82 -32.16
CA GLU A 102 16.99 42.51 -31.86
C GLU A 102 18.43 42.36 -32.42
N ARG A 103 19.11 43.47 -32.74
CA ARG A 103 20.45 43.46 -33.35
C ARG A 103 21.60 44.01 -32.48
N GLU A 104 21.34 44.47 -31.26
CA GLU A 104 22.40 44.96 -30.35
C GLU A 104 22.22 44.49 -28.92
N ARG A 105 22.29 43.17 -28.69
CA ARG A 105 22.49 42.62 -27.35
C ARG A 105 23.82 41.87 -27.28
N PRO A 106 24.85 42.41 -26.60
CA PRO A 106 26.12 41.73 -26.46
C PRO A 106 25.99 40.47 -25.59
N GLU A 107 26.68 39.41 -26.00
CA GLU A 107 26.74 38.12 -25.31
C GLU A 107 27.36 38.25 -23.90
N PRO A 108 26.86 37.50 -22.90
CA PRO A 108 27.51 37.44 -21.60
C PRO A 108 28.78 36.57 -21.65
N PRO A 109 29.92 37.03 -21.11
CA PRO A 109 31.11 36.19 -21.01
C PRO A 109 30.92 35.06 -19.99
N GLY A 110 31.35 33.86 -20.39
CA GLY A 110 31.43 32.65 -19.58
C GLY A 110 32.48 32.68 -18.46
N PRO A 111 32.65 31.56 -17.74
CA PRO A 111 32.93 31.53 -16.31
C PRO A 111 34.42 31.71 -15.98
N GLN A 112 34.69 32.45 -14.91
CA GLN A 112 35.99 32.42 -14.23
C GLN A 112 35.88 31.62 -12.93
N ALA A 113 36.82 30.71 -12.74
CA ALA A 113 36.97 29.81 -11.61
C ALA A 113 37.77 30.47 -10.47
N GLU A 114 37.35 30.20 -9.21
CA GLU A 114 38.11 29.97 -7.95
C GLU A 114 39.14 31.04 -7.48
N PRO A 115 39.38 31.28 -6.16
CA PRO A 115 39.49 30.24 -5.14
C PRO A 115 39.02 30.55 -3.70
N GLY A 116 38.81 29.44 -2.98
CA GLY A 116 38.88 29.17 -1.53
C GLY A 116 39.08 30.29 -0.51
N GLN A 117 38.24 30.24 0.54
CA GLN A 117 38.64 30.63 1.90
C GLN A 117 38.10 29.63 2.93
N GLU A 118 39.02 29.25 3.81
CA GLU A 118 38.93 28.34 4.94
C GLU A 118 38.38 29.06 6.19
N ALA A 119 38.09 28.27 7.24
CA ALA A 119 37.67 28.65 8.61
C ALA A 119 36.20 29.10 8.72
N GLU A 120 35.40 28.64 9.69
CA GLU A 120 35.72 28.64 11.11
C GLU A 120 34.91 27.56 11.88
N VAL A 121 35.59 26.95 12.83
CA VAL A 121 35.08 25.96 13.78
C VAL A 121 34.31 26.69 14.88
N HIS A 122 32.99 26.53 14.93
CA HIS A 122 32.20 26.91 16.12
C HIS A 122 31.82 25.69 16.94
N HIS A 123 32.68 25.46 17.92
CA HIS A 123 32.52 24.63 19.09
C HIS A 123 31.49 25.27 20.04
N GLN A 124 30.39 24.59 20.39
CA GLN A 124 29.90 24.56 21.78
C GLN A 124 28.71 23.61 22.03
N GLN A 125 28.91 22.71 23.02
CA GLN A 125 28.00 22.27 24.10
C GLN A 125 26.61 21.70 23.71
N GLY A 126 26.24 20.47 24.03
CA GLY A 126 26.44 19.76 25.30
C GLY A 126 25.14 19.79 26.12
N ILE A 127 24.06 19.18 25.63
CA ILE A 127 22.81 19.04 26.38
C ILE A 127 22.79 17.66 27.07
N GLN A 128 22.98 17.72 28.39
CA GLN A 128 22.93 16.61 29.33
C GLN A 128 21.50 16.08 29.46
N LEU A 129 21.26 14.80 29.16
CA LEU A 129 20.03 14.10 29.56
C LEU A 129 20.10 13.68 31.05
N PRO A 130 19.03 13.86 31.85
CA PRO A 130 18.97 13.31 33.19
C PRO A 130 18.65 11.81 33.19
N GLN A 131 19.48 11.05 33.90
CA GLN A 131 19.28 9.65 34.27
C GLN A 131 18.28 9.54 35.43
N PRO A 132 17.30 8.60 35.39
CA PRO A 132 16.64 8.14 36.60
C PRO A 132 17.30 6.85 37.14
N THR A 133 17.55 6.92 38.43
CA THR A 133 18.23 5.99 39.34
C THR A 133 17.55 4.64 39.49
N ALA A 134 18.36 3.59 39.61
CA ALA A 134 17.97 2.28 40.10
C ALA A 134 17.91 2.26 41.64
N ALA A 135 16.85 1.68 42.21
CA ALA A 135 16.79 1.17 43.58
C ALA A 135 15.71 0.06 43.66
N GLU A 136 16.18 -1.19 43.56
CA GLU A 136 16.07 -2.33 44.50
C GLU A 136 14.75 -2.65 45.26
N PRO A 137 14.58 -3.92 45.71
CA PRO A 137 13.31 -4.65 45.70
C PRO A 137 12.63 -4.78 47.07
N HIS A 138 11.30 -5.00 47.06
CA HIS A 138 10.53 -5.36 48.25
C HIS A 138 9.74 -6.67 48.04
N SER A 139 10.31 -7.73 48.62
CA SER A 139 9.70 -8.73 49.52
C SER A 139 8.30 -9.30 49.24
N GLU A 140 8.27 -10.61 48.96
CA GLU A 140 7.15 -11.52 49.17
C GLU A 140 6.71 -11.60 50.64
N PRO A 141 5.45 -11.96 50.90
CA PRO A 141 5.11 -12.76 52.08
C PRO A 141 4.50 -14.11 51.68
N SER A 142 5.12 -15.16 52.23
CA SER A 142 4.62 -16.52 52.35
C SER A 142 3.46 -16.56 53.35
N ASP A 143 2.44 -17.40 53.14
CA ASP A 143 1.73 -18.04 54.24
C ASP A 143 0.97 -19.31 53.80
N GLU A 144 1.56 -20.41 54.25
CA GLU A 144 1.07 -21.70 54.74
C GLU A 144 -0.39 -22.16 54.51
N ARG A 145 -0.48 -23.41 54.05
CA ARG A 145 -1.67 -24.29 54.13
C ARG A 145 -1.89 -24.76 55.57
N PRO A 146 -3.08 -25.32 55.85
CA PRO A 146 -3.06 -26.71 56.34
C PRO A 146 -4.08 -27.63 55.66
N ALA A 147 -3.74 -28.92 55.75
CA ALA A 147 -4.42 -30.07 55.17
C ALA A 147 -5.57 -30.59 56.05
N GLY A 148 -6.52 -31.30 55.41
CA GLY A 148 -7.51 -32.14 56.08
C GLY A 148 -8.38 -32.92 55.08
N ALA A 149 -8.00 -34.17 54.81
CA ALA A 149 -8.86 -35.23 54.26
C ALA A 149 -9.33 -36.12 55.46
N PRO A 150 -10.38 -36.99 55.40
CA PRO A 150 -10.61 -37.98 54.32
C PRO A 150 -12.07 -38.40 53.98
N SER A 151 -12.15 -39.14 52.86
CA SER A 151 -13.06 -40.19 52.35
C SER A 151 -14.48 -40.46 52.89
N GLU A 152 -15.40 -40.70 51.93
CA GLU A 152 -16.34 -41.86 51.77
C GLU A 152 -17.52 -41.38 50.89
N GLY A 153 -17.65 -41.72 49.60
CA GLY A 153 -18.25 -42.97 49.13
C GLY A 153 -19.79 -42.88 49.06
N ASN A 154 -20.38 -42.61 47.89
CA ASN A 154 -21.22 -43.57 47.15
C ASN A 154 -22.19 -42.96 46.10
N GLU A 155 -22.31 -43.66 44.97
CA GLU A 155 -23.46 -43.83 44.06
C GLU A 155 -24.39 -42.64 43.77
N GLN A 156 -24.24 -42.05 42.57
CA GLN A 156 -25.33 -42.14 41.59
C GLN A 156 -24.79 -41.87 40.17
N TYR A 157 -24.45 -42.96 39.48
CA TYR A 157 -24.28 -42.97 38.03
C TYR A 157 -25.68 -43.09 37.40
N GLN A 158 -25.89 -42.32 36.34
CA GLN A 158 -27.03 -42.36 35.39
C GLN A 158 -28.27 -41.51 35.69
N ALA A 159 -28.25 -40.27 35.19
CA ALA A 159 -29.37 -39.71 34.44
C ALA A 159 -28.88 -38.60 33.49
N SER A 160 -28.84 -38.93 32.20
CA SER A 160 -29.32 -38.11 31.06
C SER A 160 -28.79 -36.66 30.95
N LEU A 161 -27.78 -36.39 30.12
CA LEU A 161 -27.93 -36.09 28.68
C LEU A 161 -28.95 -34.99 28.35
N GLU A 162 -28.74 -33.77 28.82
CA GLU A 162 -29.26 -32.56 28.16
C GLU A 162 -28.18 -31.46 28.11
N THR A 163 -27.08 -31.74 27.43
CA THR A 163 -26.17 -30.68 26.98
C THR A 163 -26.79 -30.00 25.76
N ASP A 164 -27.36 -28.82 25.99
CA ASP A 164 -27.79 -27.85 24.99
C ASP A 164 -26.76 -27.73 23.85
N GLN A 165 -27.12 -28.26 22.67
CA GLN A 165 -26.34 -28.16 21.44
C GLN A 165 -26.51 -26.78 20.80
N SER A 166 -26.35 -25.70 21.56
CA SER A 166 -26.27 -24.36 20.97
C SER A 166 -24.90 -24.19 20.32
N THR A 167 -24.84 -24.49 19.01
CA THR A 167 -23.67 -24.21 18.17
C THR A 167 -23.13 -22.80 18.43
N PRO A 168 -21.82 -22.61 18.64
CA PRO A 168 -21.27 -21.30 18.95
C PRO A 168 -21.45 -20.41 17.72
N ARG A 169 -22.40 -19.47 17.82
CA ARG A 169 -22.70 -18.48 16.78
C ARG A 169 -21.38 -17.83 16.36
N LYS A 170 -20.96 -18.00 15.10
CA LYS A 170 -19.74 -17.39 14.56
C LYS A 170 -19.81 -15.88 14.80
N ARG A 171 -19.10 -15.37 15.80
CA ARG A 171 -19.00 -13.93 16.07
C ARG A 171 -18.33 -13.30 14.86
N THR A 172 -19.14 -12.72 13.98
CA THR A 172 -18.63 -11.95 12.85
C THR A 172 -17.86 -10.78 13.44
N ARG A 173 -16.53 -10.79 13.32
CA ARG A 173 -15.71 -9.69 13.79
C ARG A 173 -16.17 -8.43 13.07
N VAL A 174 -16.72 -7.48 13.83
CA VAL A 174 -17.02 -6.14 13.32
C VAL A 174 -15.70 -5.55 12.87
N ARG A 175 -15.58 -5.30 11.56
CA ARG A 175 -14.39 -4.68 11.00
C ARG A 175 -14.41 -3.21 11.45
N ALA A 176 -13.36 -2.78 12.13
CA ALA A 176 -13.18 -1.38 12.45
C ALA A 176 -13.29 -0.55 11.16
N LYS A 177 -14.15 0.47 11.18
CA LYS A 177 -14.26 1.42 10.08
C LYS A 177 -12.93 2.15 10.00
N ARG A 178 -12.28 2.14 8.84
CA ARG A 178 -11.03 2.89 8.64
C ARG A 178 -11.36 4.38 8.68
N GLU A 179 -10.55 5.15 9.38
CA GLU A 179 -10.57 6.61 9.32
C GLU A 179 -10.37 7.02 7.86
N GLY A 180 -11.34 7.73 7.31
CA GLY A 180 -11.33 8.19 5.93
C GLY A 180 -11.99 9.55 5.84
N GLY A 181 -11.72 10.27 4.76
CA GLY A 181 -12.30 11.58 4.45
C GLY A 181 -11.46 12.79 4.81
N THR A 182 -10.19 12.58 5.12
CA THR A 182 -9.29 13.68 5.44
C THR A 182 -8.70 14.32 4.19
N CYS A 183 -8.78 13.67 3.02
CA CYS A 183 -8.15 14.12 1.78
C CYS A 183 -9.14 14.20 0.60
N GLN A 184 -8.93 15.15 -0.31
CA GLN A 184 -9.76 15.34 -1.51
C GLN A 184 -8.96 15.20 -2.82
N ALA A 185 -7.68 14.83 -2.77
CA ALA A 185 -6.82 14.72 -3.94
C ALA A 185 -7.31 13.67 -4.95
N ARG A 186 -7.27 14.02 -6.23
CA ARG A 186 -7.70 13.23 -7.39
C ARG A 186 -6.76 13.50 -8.57
N LEU A 187 -6.51 12.46 -9.35
CA LEU A 187 -5.69 12.55 -10.55
C LEU A 187 -6.36 11.87 -11.73
N LYS A 188 -6.01 12.34 -12.93
CA LYS A 188 -6.31 11.75 -14.21
C LYS A 188 -5.01 11.18 -14.76
N MET A 189 -5.06 9.92 -15.15
CA MET A 189 -3.97 9.22 -15.82
C MET A 189 -4.42 8.91 -17.24
N VAL A 190 -3.66 9.38 -18.22
CA VAL A 190 -3.93 9.17 -19.65
C VAL A 190 -2.83 8.28 -20.20
N TYR A 191 -3.19 7.12 -20.72
CA TYR A 191 -2.27 6.30 -21.49
C TYR A 191 -2.42 6.62 -22.96
N ASP A 192 -1.31 6.95 -23.62
CA ASP A 192 -1.26 7.10 -25.07
C ASP A 192 -0.60 5.88 -25.71
N ALA A 193 -1.39 5.10 -26.46
CA ALA A 193 -0.91 3.90 -27.13
C ALA A 193 0.07 4.20 -28.28
N ARG A 194 0.13 5.43 -28.79
CA ARG A 194 1.07 5.81 -29.86
C ARG A 194 2.49 6.00 -29.32
N THR A 195 2.61 6.69 -28.21
CA THR A 195 3.90 7.00 -27.57
C THR A 195 4.31 5.95 -26.54
N GLY A 196 3.38 5.14 -26.04
CA GLY A 196 3.65 4.16 -24.99
C GLY A 196 3.94 4.82 -23.63
N ALA A 197 3.40 6.01 -23.40
CA ALA A 197 3.64 6.80 -22.20
C ALA A 197 2.33 7.11 -21.45
N TYR A 198 2.46 7.27 -20.14
CA TYR A 198 1.40 7.80 -19.28
C TYR A 198 1.62 9.29 -19.04
N THR A 199 0.56 10.07 -19.17
CA THR A 199 0.49 11.43 -18.63
C THR A 199 -0.36 11.41 -17.36
N ILE A 200 0.24 11.80 -16.24
CA ILE A 200 -0.41 11.80 -14.92
C ILE A 200 -0.57 13.25 -14.48
N THR A 201 -1.82 13.66 -14.26
CA THR A 201 -2.15 15.05 -13.93
C THR A 201 -3.11 15.09 -12.74
N ARG A 202 -2.80 15.88 -11.72
CA ARG A 202 -3.73 16.21 -10.64
C ARG A 202 -4.75 17.24 -11.13
N TYR A 203 -6.02 17.04 -10.82
CA TYR A 203 -7.11 17.94 -11.24
C TYR A 203 -7.97 18.44 -10.08
N SER A 204 -7.54 18.20 -8.85
CA SER A 204 -8.19 18.68 -7.64
C SER A 204 -7.18 19.27 -6.68
N GLU A 205 -7.64 19.67 -5.50
CA GLU A 205 -6.80 20.10 -4.37
C GLU A 205 -5.65 19.12 -4.06
N PRO A 206 -4.49 19.63 -3.60
CA PRO A 206 -3.36 18.81 -3.19
C PRO A 206 -3.69 17.94 -1.98
N HIS A 207 -2.78 17.02 -1.64
CA HIS A 207 -2.93 16.22 -0.44
C HIS A 207 -2.89 17.07 0.83
N THR A 208 -3.80 16.77 1.75
CA THR A 208 -3.89 17.36 3.11
C THR A 208 -3.16 16.52 4.16
N HIS A 209 -2.33 15.59 3.69
CA HIS A 209 -1.53 14.69 4.52
C HIS A 209 -0.20 14.44 3.81
N ASP A 210 0.74 13.85 4.53
CA ASP A 210 2.01 13.41 3.98
C ASP A 210 1.92 12.02 3.35
N LEU A 211 2.95 11.66 2.59
CA LEU A 211 3.09 10.33 2.01
C LEU A 211 3.13 9.24 3.10
N ARG A 212 3.77 9.55 4.24
CA ARG A 212 3.95 8.63 5.37
C ARG A 212 2.62 8.19 5.99
N ARG A 213 1.61 9.07 6.09
CA ARG A 213 0.26 8.69 6.54
C ARG A 213 -0.40 7.67 5.60
N SER A 214 -0.20 7.80 4.30
CA SER A 214 -0.69 6.79 3.34
C SER A 214 0.02 5.45 3.52
N ASP A 215 1.34 5.48 3.72
CA ASP A 215 2.14 4.29 4.01
C ASP A 215 1.71 3.58 5.29
N GLN A 216 1.28 4.33 6.31
CA GLN A 216 0.72 3.77 7.55
C GLN A 216 -0.62 3.06 7.32
N VAL A 217 -1.45 3.56 6.41
CA VAL A 217 -2.79 3.04 6.14
C VAL A 217 -2.75 1.81 5.25
N LYS A 218 -1.88 1.79 4.23
CA LYS A 218 -1.73 0.65 3.32
C LYS A 218 -0.29 0.57 2.83
N ARG A 219 0.27 -0.65 2.84
CA ARG A 219 1.61 -0.90 2.29
C ARG A 219 1.60 -0.86 0.76
N PRO A 220 2.61 -0.23 0.13
CA PRO A 220 2.81 -0.26 -1.32
C PRO A 220 2.83 -1.68 -1.87
N SER A 221 2.28 -1.89 -3.07
CA SER A 221 2.23 -3.23 -3.65
C SER A 221 3.61 -3.81 -3.97
N ALA A 222 4.59 -2.96 -4.31
CA ALA A 222 5.98 -3.38 -4.54
C ALA A 222 6.53 -4.21 -3.36
N LEU A 223 6.44 -3.68 -2.14
CA LEU A 223 6.89 -4.35 -0.93
C LEU A 223 6.09 -5.64 -0.67
N MET A 224 4.78 -5.59 -0.89
CA MET A 224 3.92 -6.77 -0.74
C MET A 224 4.30 -7.89 -1.70
N ASN A 225 4.71 -7.57 -2.93
CA ASN A 225 5.13 -8.53 -3.94
C ASN A 225 6.48 -9.16 -3.58
N ILE A 226 7.44 -8.36 -3.11
CA ILE A 226 8.74 -8.86 -2.63
C ILE A 226 8.54 -9.85 -1.48
N MET A 227 7.74 -9.49 -0.49
CA MET A 227 7.44 -10.38 0.64
C MET A 227 6.65 -11.62 0.23
N ALA A 228 5.71 -11.49 -0.70
CA ALA A 228 4.95 -12.61 -1.23
C ALA A 228 5.89 -13.61 -1.94
N ALA A 229 6.83 -13.11 -2.73
CA ALA A 229 7.81 -13.93 -3.42
C ALA A 229 8.71 -14.72 -2.45
N GLU A 230 9.22 -14.08 -1.38
CA GLU A 230 9.99 -14.79 -0.36
C GLU A 230 9.15 -15.72 0.51
N GLY A 231 7.94 -15.29 0.87
CA GLY A 231 7.01 -16.10 1.66
C GLY A 231 6.50 -17.34 0.92
N ALA A 232 6.49 -17.32 -0.42
CA ALA A 232 6.19 -18.48 -1.25
C ALA A 232 7.29 -19.56 -1.18
N LYS A 233 8.53 -19.18 -0.88
CA LYS A 233 9.68 -20.09 -0.70
C LYS A 233 9.70 -20.78 0.67
N ASN A 234 8.66 -20.62 1.49
CA ASN A 234 8.55 -21.13 2.86
C ASN A 234 9.57 -20.56 3.86
N TYR A 235 10.20 -19.41 3.57
CA TYR A 235 10.99 -18.71 4.57
C TYR A 235 10.09 -18.17 5.71
N GLU A 236 10.61 -18.24 6.94
CA GLU A 236 9.88 -17.77 8.12
C GLU A 236 9.79 -16.23 8.13
N PRO A 237 8.64 -15.63 8.51
CA PRO A 237 8.47 -14.18 8.43
C PRO A 237 9.51 -13.36 9.21
N ALA A 238 10.03 -13.86 10.34
CA ALA A 238 11.10 -13.16 11.05
C ALA A 238 12.42 -13.21 10.30
N GLU A 239 12.75 -14.33 9.63
CA GLU A 239 13.93 -14.43 8.78
C GLU A 239 13.86 -13.45 7.59
N ILE A 240 12.71 -13.35 6.92
CA ILE A 240 12.51 -12.37 5.83
C ILE A 240 12.76 -10.95 6.34
N MET A 241 12.18 -10.59 7.50
CA MET A 241 12.41 -9.27 8.13
C MET A 241 13.87 -9.07 8.55
N ARG A 242 14.54 -10.11 9.05
CA ARG A 242 15.96 -10.06 9.43
C ARG A 242 16.83 -9.77 8.22
N VAL A 243 16.56 -10.43 7.09
CA VAL A 243 17.29 -10.19 5.83
C VAL A 243 17.04 -8.76 5.32
N MET A 244 15.79 -8.28 5.34
CA MET A 244 15.45 -6.91 4.91
C MET A 244 16.08 -5.83 5.79
N LEU A 245 16.18 -6.03 7.10
CA LEU A 245 16.54 -4.96 8.04
C LEU A 245 17.95 -5.03 8.62
N LYS A 246 18.47 -6.24 8.86
CA LYS A 246 19.72 -6.45 9.61
C LYS A 246 20.88 -6.96 8.75
N ARG A 247 20.59 -7.73 7.70
CA ARG A 247 21.62 -8.34 6.85
C ARG A 247 22.11 -7.40 5.75
N ASP A 248 21.27 -6.47 5.33
CA ASP A 248 21.64 -5.37 4.45
C ASP A 248 21.95 -4.13 5.33
N PRO A 249 23.17 -3.56 5.28
CA PRO A 249 23.52 -2.38 6.08
C PRO A 249 22.59 -1.19 5.79
N ASP A 250 22.13 -1.05 4.54
CA ASP A 250 21.23 0.01 4.10
C ASP A 250 19.76 -0.42 4.14
N GLY A 251 19.48 -1.62 4.64
CA GLY A 251 18.16 -2.25 4.56
C GLY A 251 17.05 -1.40 5.20
N ARG A 252 17.35 -0.74 6.33
CA ARG A 252 16.39 0.16 6.98
C ARG A 252 16.11 1.41 6.14
N ALA A 253 17.14 2.02 5.55
CA ALA A 253 16.99 3.21 4.72
C ALA A 253 16.23 2.87 3.42
N LYS A 254 16.61 1.78 2.74
CA LYS A 254 15.91 1.27 1.55
C LYS A 254 14.45 0.95 1.84
N LEU A 255 14.16 0.34 2.99
CA LEU A 255 12.78 0.04 3.38
C LEU A 255 11.97 1.32 3.62
N ASP A 256 12.56 2.33 4.28
CA ASP A 256 11.90 3.60 4.54
C ASP A 256 11.61 4.35 3.22
N GLU A 257 12.60 4.43 2.34
CA GLU A 257 12.48 5.02 1.00
C GLU A 257 11.36 4.35 0.18
N ALA A 258 11.22 3.02 0.29
CA ALA A 258 10.17 2.25 -0.38
C ALA A 258 8.78 2.34 0.29
N GLY A 259 8.63 3.07 1.40
CA GLY A 259 7.35 3.25 2.10
C GLY A 259 7.03 2.13 3.09
N GLY A 260 8.05 1.38 3.48
CA GLY A 260 7.98 0.25 4.38
C GLY A 260 8.18 0.60 5.85
N ALA A 261 8.19 1.89 6.22
CA ALA A 261 8.38 2.34 7.60
C ALA A 261 7.43 1.67 8.61
N PHE A 262 6.21 1.35 8.17
CA PHE A 262 5.16 0.72 8.98
C PHE A 262 4.98 -0.78 8.70
N LEU A 263 5.95 -1.41 8.02
CA LEU A 263 5.87 -2.82 7.69
C LEU A 263 5.99 -3.69 8.95
N THR A 264 5.11 -4.68 9.08
CA THR A 264 5.08 -5.58 10.24
C THR A 264 5.34 -7.03 9.86
N ARG A 265 5.76 -7.85 10.84
CA ARG A 265 5.88 -9.32 10.68
C ARG A 265 4.56 -9.96 10.24
N THR A 266 3.44 -9.40 10.68
CA THR A 266 2.10 -9.86 10.30
C THR A 266 1.82 -9.63 8.81
N ASP A 267 2.27 -8.52 8.24
CA ASP A 267 2.13 -8.23 6.81
C ASP A 267 2.88 -9.26 5.98
N VAL A 268 4.13 -9.57 6.36
CA VAL A 268 4.95 -10.62 5.71
C VAL A 268 4.26 -11.98 5.78
N LYS A 269 3.79 -12.37 6.96
CA LYS A 269 3.06 -13.64 7.16
C LYS A 269 1.83 -13.72 6.26
N ASN A 270 1.03 -12.66 6.22
CA ASN A 270 -0.18 -12.60 5.41
C ASN A 270 0.12 -12.61 3.91
N ALA A 271 1.17 -11.91 3.47
CA ALA A 271 1.63 -11.93 2.09
C ALA A 271 2.02 -13.34 1.65
N GLY A 272 2.86 -14.02 2.44
CA GLY A 272 3.28 -15.40 2.16
C GLY A 272 2.13 -16.39 2.17
N TYR A 273 1.21 -16.29 3.14
CA TYR A 273 0.00 -17.14 3.17
C TYR A 273 -0.85 -16.94 1.91
N LYS A 274 -1.08 -15.69 1.51
CA LYS A 274 -1.85 -15.38 0.29
C LYS A 274 -1.16 -15.93 -0.96
N ALA A 275 0.16 -15.79 -1.07
CA ALA A 275 0.94 -16.29 -2.19
C ALA A 275 0.84 -17.82 -2.33
N ARG A 276 1.07 -18.55 -1.23
CA ARG A 276 0.95 -20.02 -1.23
C ARG A 276 -0.46 -20.48 -1.58
N ARG A 277 -1.49 -19.82 -1.02
CA ARG A 277 -2.88 -20.14 -1.34
C ARG A 277 -3.21 -19.92 -2.82
N MET A 278 -2.62 -18.92 -3.45
CA MET A 278 -2.79 -18.69 -4.89
C MET A 278 -2.10 -19.77 -5.73
N MET A 279 -0.97 -20.32 -5.27
CA MET A 279 -0.26 -21.42 -5.94
C MET A 279 -0.96 -22.78 -5.78
N SER A 280 -1.62 -23.02 -4.63
CA SER A 280 -2.28 -24.30 -4.32
C SER A 280 -3.69 -24.47 -4.90
N GLY A 281 -4.22 -23.49 -5.65
CA GLY A 281 -5.57 -23.54 -6.25
C GLY A 281 -6.73 -23.63 -5.23
N PRO A 282 -7.99 -23.50 -5.69
CA PRO A 282 -9.17 -23.58 -4.81
C PRO A 282 -9.46 -24.98 -4.24
N ASP A 283 -8.77 -26.05 -4.65
CA ASP A 283 -9.18 -27.43 -4.36
C ASP A 283 -8.54 -28.06 -3.10
N SER A 284 -7.76 -27.31 -2.32
CA SER A 284 -7.08 -27.84 -1.12
C SER A 284 -7.80 -27.53 0.20
N ALA A 285 -8.97 -26.89 0.16
CA ALA A 285 -9.76 -26.55 1.35
C ALA A 285 -11.16 -27.18 1.31
N GLY A 286 -11.26 -28.49 1.05
CA GLY A 286 -12.56 -29.17 1.02
C GLY A 286 -12.59 -30.70 0.95
N SER A 287 -11.45 -31.40 0.95
CA SER A 287 -11.42 -32.86 0.71
C SER A 287 -10.93 -33.66 1.91
N GLN A 288 -11.53 -33.43 3.08
CA GLN A 288 -11.43 -34.35 4.22
C GLN A 288 -12.83 -34.55 4.82
N ALA A 289 -13.65 -35.36 4.14
CA ALA A 289 -14.74 -36.15 4.71
C ALA A 289 -15.59 -36.76 3.57
N ARG A 290 -15.06 -37.82 2.94
CA ARG A 290 -15.90 -38.87 2.38
C ARG A 290 -15.07 -40.14 2.33
N GLN A 291 -15.00 -40.83 3.46
CA GLN A 291 -14.70 -42.25 3.43
C GLN A 291 -15.81 -42.92 2.62
N GLU A 292 -15.39 -43.76 1.69
CA GLU A 292 -16.25 -44.61 0.88
C GLU A 292 -16.99 -45.59 1.82
N GLU A 293 -18.27 -45.33 2.05
CA GLU A 293 -19.20 -46.39 2.46
C GLU A 293 -19.67 -47.04 1.16
N GLY A 294 -19.20 -48.27 0.91
CA GLY A 294 -19.63 -49.08 -0.22
C GLY A 294 -21.14 -49.33 -0.22
N PRO A 295 -21.75 -49.61 -1.38
CA PRO A 295 -23.18 -49.85 -1.45
C PRO A 295 -23.58 -51.10 -0.66
N PRO A 296 -24.69 -51.09 0.10
CA PRO A 296 -25.17 -52.27 0.79
C PRO A 296 -25.69 -53.32 -0.21
N ASP A 297 -25.18 -54.54 -0.08
CA ASP A 297 -25.70 -55.75 -0.73
C ASP A 297 -27.13 -55.99 -0.26
N HIS A 298 -28.09 -55.97 -1.19
CA HIS A 298 -29.45 -56.42 -0.92
C HIS A 298 -29.61 -57.87 -1.39
N PRO A 299 -30.01 -58.81 -0.51
CA PRO A 299 -30.32 -60.17 -0.94
C PRO A 299 -31.63 -60.18 -1.73
N ILE A 300 -31.58 -60.76 -2.93
CA ILE A 300 -32.75 -61.05 -3.76
C ILE A 300 -33.49 -62.21 -3.10
N ASP A 301 -34.62 -61.94 -2.46
CA ASP A 301 -35.57 -62.97 -2.05
C ASP A 301 -36.26 -63.53 -3.30
N THR A 302 -35.98 -64.80 -3.56
CA THR A 302 -36.57 -65.58 -4.64
C THR A 302 -37.70 -66.40 -4.02
N SER A 303 -38.89 -65.83 -3.88
CA SER A 303 -40.05 -66.63 -3.50
C SER A 303 -41.40 -65.99 -3.88
N ILE A 304 -42.09 -66.72 -4.77
CA ILE A 304 -43.53 -66.97 -4.83
C ILE A 304 -44.35 -66.20 -5.88
N ALA A 305 -45.13 -67.04 -6.57
CA ALA A 305 -46.13 -66.86 -7.61
C ALA A 305 -47.40 -66.13 -7.15
#